data_AF-A0A831X6K0-F1
#
_entry.id   AF-A0A831X6K0-F1
#
_cell.length_a   1.000
_cell.length_b   1.000
_cell.length_c   1.000
_cell.angle_alpha   90.00
_cell.angle_beta   90.00
_cell.angle_gamma   90.00
#
_symmetry.space_group_name_H-M   'P 1'
#
loop_
_entity.id
_entity.type
_entity.pdbx_description
1 polymer ?
#
loop_
_entity_poly.entity_id
_entity_poly.type
_entity_poly.pdbx_seq_one_letter_code
_entity_poly.pdbx_strand_id
1 'polypeptide(L)'
;MLQALSLFLLGRLTETLEVLLRHQAAVERTADAARLSWYHFLLANTYAFLGELDQAEAHAHRALEHLHRPGGVAQRNEQVPHGVLLQPTSSTRPGRAATGPAGP
;
A
#
# COMPACT_ATOMS: atom_id res chain seq x y z
N MET A 1 -9.47 2.14 -12.86
CA MET A 1 -8.84 2.36 -11.53
C MET A 1 -9.84 2.69 -10.43
N LEU A 2 -10.70 3.71 -10.58
CA LEU A 2 -11.74 4.03 -9.57
C LEU A 2 -12.68 2.83 -9.26
N GLN A 3 -13.06 2.07 -10.29
CA GLN A 3 -13.87 0.86 -10.13
C GLN A 3 -13.20 -0.20 -9.24
N ALA A 4 -11.88 -0.44 -9.40
CA ALA A 4 -11.15 -1.41 -8.58
C ALA A 4 -11.12 -0.98 -7.11
N LEU A 5 -10.88 0.30 -6.84
CA LEU A 5 -10.93 0.83 -5.48
C LEU A 5 -12.31 0.68 -4.84
N SER A 6 -13.38 0.96 -5.60
CA SER A 6 -14.74 0.79 -5.09
C SER A 6 -15.03 -0.67 -4.74
N LEU A 7 -14.65 -1.61 -5.60
CA LEU A 7 -14.81 -3.05 -5.33
C LEU A 7 -14.00 -3.50 -4.12
N PHE A 8 -12.76 -3.00 -3.98
CA PHE A 8 -11.89 -3.28 -2.86
C PHE A 8 -12.51 -2.85 -1.53
N LEU A 9 -13.03 -1.61 -1.47
CA LEU A 9 -13.68 -1.06 -0.28
C LEU A 9 -14.98 -1.82 0.09
N LEU A 10 -15.62 -2.45 -0.90
CA LEU A 10 -16.79 -3.31 -0.69
C LEU A 10 -16.41 -4.76 -0.32
N GLY A 11 -15.12 -5.08 -0.17
CA GLY A 11 -14.65 -6.43 0.11
C GLY A 11 -14.78 -7.42 -1.05
N ARG A 12 -15.06 -6.93 -2.27
CA ARG A 12 -15.17 -7.74 -3.50
C ARG A 12 -13.78 -8.03 -4.06
N LEU A 13 -12.98 -8.77 -3.30
CA LEU A 13 -11.54 -8.93 -3.54
C LEU A 13 -11.21 -9.63 -4.85
N THR A 14 -11.93 -10.71 -5.19
CA THR A 14 -11.71 -11.45 -6.45
C THR A 14 -11.97 -10.58 -7.67
N GLU A 15 -13.06 -9.81 -7.69
CA GLU A 15 -13.34 -8.90 -8.80
C GLU A 15 -12.43 -7.69 -8.83
N THR A 16 -11.99 -7.22 -7.66
CA THR A 16 -10.96 -6.20 -7.57
C THR A 16 -9.71 -6.68 -8.30
N LEU A 17 -9.28 -7.92 -8.01
CA LEU A 17 -8.13 -8.53 -8.65
C LEU A 17 -8.32 -8.66 -10.17
N GLU A 18 -9.46 -9.19 -10.62
CA GLU A 18 -9.76 -9.29 -12.05
C GLU A 18 -9.69 -7.94 -12.78
N VAL A 19 -10.29 -6.89 -12.20
CA VAL A 19 -10.27 -5.54 -12.77
C VAL A 19 -8.83 -5.01 -12.82
N LEU A 20 -8.04 -5.23 -11.76
CA LEU A 20 -6.65 -4.79 -11.72
C LEU A 20 -5.80 -5.51 -12.78
N LEU A 21 -5.94 -6.82 -12.93
CA LEU A 21 -5.17 -7.58 -13.92
C LEU A 21 -5.53 -7.16 -15.35
N ARG A 22 -6.80 -6.91 -15.65
CA ARG A 22 -7.22 -6.37 -16.97
C ARG A 22 -6.60 -5.01 -17.29
N HIS A 23 -6.29 -4.20 -16.28
CA HIS A 23 -5.70 -2.87 -16.45
C HIS A 23 -4.16 -2.87 -16.48
N GLN A 24 -3.50 -4.01 -16.24
CA GLN A 24 -2.04 -4.10 -16.15
C GLN A 24 -1.35 -3.45 -17.36
N ALA A 25 -1.67 -3.94 -18.57
CA ALA A 25 -1.05 -3.45 -19.80
C ALA A 25 -1.33 -1.97 -20.08
N ALA A 26 -2.43 -1.41 -19.59
CA ALA A 26 -2.75 0.00 -19.76
C ALA A 26 -1.96 0.89 -18.79
N VAL A 27 -1.79 0.44 -17.55
CA VAL A 27 -1.01 1.16 -16.53
C VAL A 27 0.48 1.15 -16.88
N GLU A 28 1.02 0.01 -17.30
CA GLU A 28 2.42 -0.13 -17.74
C GLU A 28 2.76 0.79 -18.93
N ARG A 29 1.84 0.94 -19.90
CA ARG A 29 2.01 1.84 -21.05
C ARG A 29 2.04 3.32 -20.69
N THR A 30 1.47 3.71 -19.55
CA THR A 30 1.35 5.13 -19.19
C THR A 30 2.65 5.68 -18.59
N ALA A 31 3.57 4.82 -18.11
CA ALA A 31 4.85 5.16 -17.47
C ALA A 31 4.78 6.21 -16.32
N ASP A 32 3.59 6.53 -15.82
CA ASP A 32 3.36 7.43 -14.69
C ASP A 32 3.63 6.69 -13.38
N ALA A 33 4.70 7.09 -12.70
CA ALA A 33 5.16 6.47 -11.46
C ALA A 33 4.10 6.49 -10.35
N ALA A 34 3.28 7.55 -10.25
CA ALA A 34 2.23 7.64 -9.24
C ALA A 34 1.12 6.63 -9.51
N ARG A 35 0.73 6.46 -10.79
CA ARG A 35 -0.27 5.46 -11.19
C ARG A 35 0.23 4.03 -11.03
N LEU A 36 1.48 3.78 -11.39
CA LEU A 36 2.12 2.46 -11.21
C LEU A 36 2.24 2.09 -9.73
N SER A 37 2.65 3.04 -8.89
CA SER A 37 2.72 2.84 -7.44
C SER A 37 1.36 2.49 -6.86
N TRP A 38 0.32 3.28 -7.18
CA TRP A 38 -1.02 3.07 -6.67
C TRP A 38 -1.65 1.75 -7.16
N TYR A 39 -1.38 1.38 -8.40
CA TYR A 39 -1.78 0.10 -8.97
C TYR A 39 -1.17 -1.07 -8.18
N HIS A 40 0.14 -1.04 -7.97
CA HIS A 40 0.83 -2.09 -7.23
C HIS A 40 0.44 -2.12 -5.74
N PHE A 41 0.16 -0.97 -5.14
CA PHE A 41 -0.39 -0.90 -3.79
C PHE A 41 -1.73 -1.62 -3.66
N LEU A 42 -2.65 -1.39 -4.61
CA LEU A 42 -3.98 -2.01 -4.55
C LEU A 42 -3.93 -3.51 -4.82
N LEU A 43 -3.03 -3.97 -5.71
CA LEU A 43 -2.75 -5.40 -5.91
C LEU A 43 -2.18 -6.05 -4.65
N ALA A 44 -1.19 -5.42 -4.02
CA ALA A 44 -0.57 -5.94 -2.81
C ALA A 44 -1.60 -6.18 -1.70
N ASN A 45 -2.46 -5.19 -1.46
CA ASN A 45 -3.54 -5.30 -0.48
C ASN A 45 -4.56 -6.36 -0.84
N THR A 46 -4.97 -6.42 -2.11
CA THR A 46 -5.96 -7.40 -2.57
C THR A 46 -5.44 -8.82 -2.39
N TYR A 47 -4.18 -9.10 -2.74
CA TYR A 47 -3.56 -10.40 -2.52
C TYR A 47 -3.38 -10.72 -1.04
N ALA A 48 -2.99 -9.76 -0.21
CA ALA A 48 -2.87 -9.95 1.24
C ALA A 48 -4.20 -10.39 1.87
N PHE A 49 -5.31 -9.75 1.49
CA PHE A 49 -6.64 -10.12 1.99
C PHE A 49 -7.14 -11.48 1.47
N LEU A 50 -6.64 -11.93 0.32
CA LEU A 50 -6.91 -13.27 -0.22
C LEU A 50 -6.00 -14.36 0.37
N GLY A 51 -4.98 -13.99 1.14
CA GLY A 51 -4.00 -14.91 1.74
C GLY A 51 -2.78 -15.22 0.86
N GLU A 52 -2.66 -14.59 -0.30
CA GLU A 52 -1.59 -14.79 -1.28
C GLU A 52 -0.37 -13.91 -0.97
N LEU A 53 0.32 -14.23 0.13
CA LEU A 53 1.33 -13.34 0.73
C LEU A 53 2.55 -13.09 -0.18
N ASP A 54 3.00 -14.08 -0.94
CA ASP A 54 4.15 -13.91 -1.85
C ASP A 54 3.86 -12.86 -2.94
N GLN A 55 2.65 -12.91 -3.50
CA GLN A 55 2.20 -11.93 -4.50
C GLN A 55 1.99 -10.55 -3.86
N ALA A 56 1.46 -10.53 -2.63
CA ALA A 56 1.29 -9.30 -1.88
C ALA A 56 2.64 -8.58 -1.66
N GLU A 57 3.67 -9.32 -1.23
CA GLU A 57 5.01 -8.78 -1.00
C GLU A 57 5.65 -8.28 -2.29
N ALA A 58 5.60 -9.08 -3.37
CA ALA A 58 6.17 -8.70 -4.66
C ALA A 58 5.55 -7.38 -5.18
N HIS A 59 4.24 -7.21 -5.03
CA HIS A 59 3.57 -5.98 -5.44
C HIS A 59 3.82 -4.82 -4.47
N ALA A 60 3.95 -5.06 -3.16
CA ALA A 60 4.30 -4.02 -2.20
C ALA A 60 5.69 -3.43 -2.51
N HIS A 61 6.67 -4.28 -2.81
CA HIS A 61 8.01 -3.82 -3.21
C HIS A 61 7.98 -2.96 -4.47
N ARG A 62 7.28 -3.40 -5.53
CA ARG A 62 7.12 -2.59 -6.75
C ARG A 62 6.45 -1.25 -6.50
N ALA A 63 5.45 -1.20 -5.62
CA ALA A 63 4.80 0.07 -5.26
C ALA A 63 5.79 1.07 -4.63
N LEU A 64 6.69 0.58 -3.77
CA LEU A 64 7.73 1.37 -3.12
C LEU A 64 8.83 1.80 -4.10
N GLU A 65 9.23 0.95 -5.05
CA GLU A 65 10.22 1.31 -6.07
C GLU A 65 9.78 2.53 -6.90
N HIS A 66 8.49 2.63 -7.21
CA HIS A 66 7.94 3.76 -7.95
C HIS A 66 7.82 5.05 -7.12
N LEU A 67 7.64 4.93 -5.80
CA LEU A 67 7.64 6.06 -4.85
C LEU A 67 9.04 6.63 -4.61
N HIS A 68 10.08 5.77 -4.64
CA HIS A 68 11.46 6.16 -4.32
C HIS A 68 12.28 6.63 -5.52
N ARG A 69 11.68 6.83 -6.71
CA ARG A 69 12.41 7.42 -7.84
C ARG A 69 12.72 8.90 -7.53
N PRO A 70 14.00 9.28 -7.31
CA PRO A 70 14.34 10.67 -7.02
C PRO A 70 14.14 11.48 -8.30
N GLY A 71 13.15 12.38 -8.32
CA GLY A 71 12.92 13.27 -9.48
C GLY A 71 11.47 13.57 -9.85
N GLY A 72 10.48 13.34 -9.00
CA GLY A 72 9.09 13.73 -9.27
C GLY A 72 8.39 14.17 -8.00
N VAL A 73 8.19 15.49 -7.87
CA VAL A 73 7.61 16.17 -6.72
C VAL A 73 6.31 15.54 -6.21
N ALA A 74 6.21 15.51 -4.88
CA ALA A 74 4.97 15.36 -4.14
C ALA A 74 3.88 16.30 -4.69
N GLN A 75 2.75 15.75 -5.14
CA GLN A 75 1.40 16.34 -5.04
C GLN A 75 0.39 15.51 -5.84
N ARG A 76 -0.36 14.65 -5.14
CA ARG A 76 -1.82 14.65 -5.26
C ARG A 76 -2.44 14.03 -4.01
N ASN A 77 -2.23 14.73 -2.90
CA ASN A 77 -2.71 14.38 -1.57
C ASN A 77 -4.18 14.80 -1.37
N GLU A 78 -5.07 14.50 -2.32
CA GLU A 78 -6.48 14.93 -2.24
C GLU A 78 -7.51 13.87 -2.66
N GLN A 79 -7.12 12.62 -2.93
CA GLN A 79 -8.09 11.53 -3.16
C GLN A 79 -7.65 10.18 -2.59
N VAL A 80 -6.96 10.18 -1.45
CA VAL A 80 -6.95 8.98 -0.60
C VAL A 80 -8.30 8.98 0.13
N PRO A 81 -9.23 8.04 -0.14
CA PRO A 81 -10.42 7.94 0.69
C PRO A 81 -9.98 7.71 2.13
N HIS A 82 -10.39 8.60 3.02
CA HIS A 82 -10.19 8.49 4.45
C HIS A 82 -10.64 7.09 4.91
N GLY A 83 -9.69 6.20 5.23
CA GLY A 83 -10.04 4.88 5.77
C GLY A 83 -8.98 3.78 5.71
N VAL A 84 -8.00 3.82 4.80
CA VAL A 84 -6.93 2.79 4.77
C VAL A 84 -5.63 3.39 5.27
N LEU A 85 -5.53 3.52 6.58
CA LEU A 85 -4.26 3.64 7.27
C LEU A 85 -3.75 2.22 7.53
N LEU A 86 -2.99 1.64 6.60
CA LEU A 86 -2.08 0.56 6.97
C LEU A 86 -1.03 1.19 7.86
N GLN A 87 -1.27 1.14 9.18
CA GLN A 87 -0.22 1.52 10.11
C GLN A 87 0.95 0.56 9.90
N PRO A 88 2.18 1.06 9.68
CA PRO A 88 3.33 0.21 9.88
C PRO A 88 3.25 -0.24 11.34
N THR A 89 3.07 -1.54 11.57
CA THR A 89 3.16 -2.11 12.91
C THR A 89 4.62 -1.96 13.36
N SER A 90 4.96 -0.79 13.90
CA SER A 90 6.07 -0.63 14.80
C SER A 90 5.74 -1.41 16.06
N SER A 91 5.98 -2.72 16.00
CA SER A 91 6.04 -3.57 17.18
C SER A 91 7.30 -3.20 17.96
N THR A 92 7.26 -2.07 18.67
CA THR A 92 8.13 -1.80 19.80
C THR A 92 7.25 -1.83 21.04
N ARG A 93 7.22 -3.00 21.67
CA ARG A 93 6.52 -3.26 22.92
C ARG A 93 7.11 -2.39 24.05
N PRO A 94 6.29 -1.82 24.95
CA PRO A 94 6.76 -0.93 26.00
C PRO A 94 7.24 -1.71 27.22
N GLY A 95 8.40 -1.33 27.77
CA GLY A 95 8.90 -1.78 29.06
C GLY A 95 9.45 -0.60 29.84
N ARG A 96 8.56 0.12 30.53
CA ARG A 96 8.91 1.16 31.50
C ARG A 96 9.12 0.50 32.86
N ALA A 97 10.31 0.65 33.45
CA ALA A 97 10.50 0.60 34.90
C ALA A 97 11.55 1.63 35.28
N ALA A 98 11.14 2.58 36.12
CA ALA A 98 11.97 3.60 36.73
C ALA A 98 12.72 3.03 37.93
N THR A 99 13.91 3.58 38.23
CA THR A 99 14.37 3.81 39.61
C THR A 99 15.56 4.78 39.60
N GLY A 100 15.46 5.84 40.41
CA GLY A 100 16.41 6.95 40.46
C GLY A 100 17.70 6.66 41.22
N PRO A 101 18.67 7.60 41.25
CA PRO A 101 19.90 7.41 42.01
C PRO A 101 19.72 7.75 43.49
N ALA A 102 20.17 6.84 44.36
CA ALA A 102 20.34 7.05 45.79
C ALA A 102 21.66 7.78 46.07
N GLY A 103 21.62 8.82 46.91
CA GLY A 103 22.79 9.30 47.67
C GLY A 103 23.18 8.31 48.76
N PRO A 104 24.37 8.43 49.37
CA PRO A 104 24.72 9.60 50.18
C PRO A 104 26.02 10.33 49.78
#